data_AF-A0A1M7RH29-F1
#
_entry.id   AF-A0A1M7RH29-F1
#
_cell.length_a   1.000
_cell.length_b   1.000
_cell.length_c   1.000
_cell.angle_alpha   90.00
_cell.angle_beta   90.00
_cell.angle_gamma   90.00
#
_symmetry.space_group_name_H-M   'P 1'
#
loop_
_entity.id
_entity.type
_entity.pdbx_description
1 polymer ?
#
loop_
_entity_poly.entity_id
_entity_poly.type
_entity_poly.pdbx_seq_one_letter_code
_entity_poly.pdbx_strand_id
1 'polypeptide(L)'
;MSYYVNDGMLHPDNNPCERNIRPVALGRKNFLFAGSEKGAQRLAMLYSLIGTCAMNNVNPFEWLKDVFDRINNHPVNRLNELLPHNWKS
;
A
#
# COMPACT_ATOMS: atom_id res chain seq x y z
N MET A 1 -19.85 25.17 13.08
CA MET A 1 -20.98 24.23 12.91
C MET A 1 -20.51 23.13 11.97
N SER A 2 -20.46 21.90 12.46
CA SER A 2 -19.73 20.78 11.87
C SER A 2 -20.37 20.32 10.54
N TYR A 3 -19.57 20.24 9.45
CA TYR A 3 -20.02 19.94 8.08
C TYR A 3 -20.75 18.59 7.91
N TYR A 4 -20.70 17.71 8.91
CA TYR A 4 -21.34 16.38 8.94
C TYR A 4 -22.88 16.42 8.85
N VAL A 5 -23.53 17.54 9.16
CA VAL A 5 -25.00 17.67 9.07
C VAL A 5 -25.48 17.92 7.64
N ASN A 6 -24.61 18.44 6.77
CA ASN A 6 -24.97 18.88 5.42
C ASN A 6 -24.60 17.88 4.32
N ASP A 7 -23.79 16.86 4.62
CA ASP A 7 -23.32 15.88 3.66
C ASP A 7 -23.37 14.47 4.27
N GLY A 8 -24.38 13.69 3.87
CA GLY A 8 -24.62 12.32 4.33
C GLY A 8 -23.62 11.30 3.78
N MET A 9 -22.68 11.71 2.91
CA MET A 9 -21.59 10.85 2.45
C MET A 9 -20.40 10.85 3.42
N LEU A 10 -20.35 11.80 4.35
CA LEU A 10 -19.31 11.87 5.38
C LEU A 10 -19.67 10.95 6.54
N HIS A 11 -19.01 9.78 6.59
CA HIS A 11 -19.07 8.93 7.76
C HIS A 11 -18.53 9.68 8.99
N PRO A 12 -19.26 9.71 10.11
CA PRO A 12 -18.81 10.36 11.34
C PRO A 12 -17.68 9.60 12.03
N ASP A 13 -17.39 8.36 11.58
CA ASP A 13 -16.34 7.51 12.09
C ASP A 13 -15.17 7.35 11.09
N ASN A 14 -13.95 7.46 11.62
CA ASN A 14 -12.72 7.23 10.87
C ASN A 14 -12.27 5.75 10.95
N ASN A 15 -13.16 4.86 11.40
CA ASN A 15 -12.85 3.47 11.72
C ASN A 15 -12.28 2.67 10.53
N PRO A 16 -12.71 2.89 9.28
CA PRO A 16 -12.08 2.26 8.11
C PRO A 16 -10.62 2.71 7.92
N CYS A 17 -10.34 4.00 8.04
CA CYS A 17 -8.98 4.54 7.94
C CYS A 17 -8.10 4.04 9.09
N GLU A 18 -8.63 4.01 10.32
CA GLU A 18 -7.92 3.48 11.49
C GLU A 18 -7.59 1.99 11.34
N ARG A 19 -8.51 1.22 10.75
CA ARG A 19 -8.27 -0.20 10.46
C ARG A 19 -7.19 -0.39 9.40
N ASN A 20 -7.14 0.49 8.40
CA ASN A 20 -6.11 0.47 7.36
C ASN A 20 -4.73 0.95 7.86
N ILE A 21 -4.66 1.84 8.86
CA ILE A 21 -3.40 2.29 9.44
C ILE A 21 -2.88 1.37 10.56
N ARG A 22 -3.74 0.54 11.18
CA ARG A 22 -3.34 -0.42 12.23
C ARG A 22 -2.17 -1.33 11.84
N PRO A 23 -2.10 -1.93 10.63
CA PRO A 23 -0.96 -2.72 10.19
C PRO A 23 0.34 -1.91 10.12
N VAL A 24 0.24 -0.63 9.73
CA VAL A 24 1.38 0.29 9.70
C VAL A 24 1.83 0.61 11.12
N ALA A 25 0.89 0.89 12.04
CA ALA A 25 1.18 1.16 13.45
C ALA A 25 1.79 -0.05 14.18
N LEU A 26 1.29 -1.27 13.91
CA LEU A 26 1.87 -2.53 14.39
C LEU A 26 3.26 -2.77 13.80
N GLY A 27 3.43 -2.50 12.51
CA GLY A 27 4.71 -2.58 11.81
C GLY A 27 5.77 -1.65 12.43
N ARG A 28 5.39 -0.46 12.93
CA ARG A 28 6.32 0.49 13.58
C ARG A 28 7.07 -0.10 14.77
N LYS A 29 6.48 -1.09 15.45
CA LYS A 29 7.13 -1.83 16.54
C LYS A 29 8.13 -2.89 16.03
N ASN A 30 7.97 -3.35 14.79
CA ASN A 30 8.80 -4.36 14.12
C ASN A 30 9.83 -3.77 13.14
N PHE A 31 9.76 -2.47 12.81
CA PHE A 31 10.77 -1.81 12.00
C PHE A 31 12.01 -1.51 12.83
N LEU A 32 12.82 -2.55 13.05
CA LEU A 32 14.13 -2.50 13.72
C LEU A 32 15.09 -1.46 13.09
N PHE A 33 14.76 -0.93 11.90
CA PHE A 33 15.54 0.06 11.13
C PHE A 33 14.79 1.36 10.82
N ALA A 34 13.72 1.69 11.55
CA ALA A 34 13.03 2.99 11.43
C ALA A 34 13.86 4.19 11.95
N GLY A 35 15.19 4.10 11.94
CA GLY A 35 16.10 5.19 12.33
C GLY A 35 16.44 6.15 11.18
N SER A 36 16.13 5.81 9.92
CA SER A 36 16.40 6.65 8.75
C SER A 36 15.10 7.05 8.03
N GLU A 37 14.95 8.35 7.75
CA GLU A 37 13.86 8.92 6.95
C GLU A 37 13.69 8.20 5.60
N LYS A 38 14.81 7.86 4.95
CA LYS A 38 14.81 7.10 3.69
C LYS A 38 14.23 5.69 3.84
N GLY A 39 14.47 5.05 4.98
CA GLY A 39 13.90 3.74 5.31
C GLY A 39 12.39 3.83 5.52
N ALA A 40 11.94 4.85 6.24
CA ALA A 40 10.52 5.14 6.46
C ALA A 40 9.79 5.42 5.14
N GLN A 41 10.39 6.20 4.23
CA GLN A 41 9.81 6.48 2.93
C GLN A 41 9.65 5.22 2.06
N ARG A 42 10.70 4.38 1.99
CA ARG A 42 10.65 3.10 1.24
C ARG A 42 9.56 2.18 1.76
N LEU A 43 9.43 2.12 3.07
CA LEU A 43 8.44 1.32 3.73
C LEU A 43 7.02 1.85 3.47
N ALA A 44 6.80 3.17 3.54
CA ALA A 44 5.52 3.79 3.20
C ALA A 44 5.11 3.48 1.75
N MET A 45 6.07 3.49 0.81
CA MET A 45 5.82 3.07 -0.57
C MET A 45 5.39 1.60 -0.65
N LEU A 46 6.10 0.70 0.05
CA LEU A 46 5.75 -0.73 0.08
C LEU A 46 4.36 -0.98 0.66
N TYR A 47 4.00 -0.34 1.77
CA TYR A 47 2.65 -0.44 2.35
C TYR A 47 1.57 0.05 1.40
N SER A 48 1.84 1.13 0.67
CA SER A 48 0.92 1.67 -0.33
C SER A 48 0.69 0.67 -1.46
N LEU A 49 1.74 -0.02 -1.93
CA LEU A 49 1.66 -1.07 -2.95
C LEU A 49 0.88 -2.30 -2.46
N ILE A 50 1.13 -2.75 -1.23
CA ILE A 50 0.39 -3.87 -0.62
C ILE A 50 -1.10 -3.52 -0.45
N GLY A 51 -1.40 -2.29 0.02
CA GLY A 51 -2.78 -1.80 0.10
C GLY A 51 -3.46 -1.76 -1.27
N THR A 52 -2.70 -1.39 -2.31
CA THR A 52 -3.17 -1.42 -3.69
C THR A 52 -3.47 -2.85 -4.16
N CYS A 53 -2.63 -3.83 -3.81
CA CYS A 53 -2.91 -5.26 -4.11
C CYS A 53 -4.23 -5.70 -3.44
N ALA A 54 -4.42 -5.35 -2.17
CA ALA A 54 -5.65 -5.67 -1.45
C ALA A 54 -6.90 -5.05 -2.10
N MET A 55 -6.82 -3.81 -2.58
CA MET A 55 -7.90 -3.15 -3.31
C MET A 55 -8.22 -3.82 -4.66
N ASN A 56 -7.24 -4.47 -5.29
CA ASN A 56 -7.40 -5.15 -6.58
C ASN A 56 -7.67 -6.66 -6.44
N ASN A 57 -7.90 -7.17 -5.22
CA ASN A 57 -8.03 -8.61 -4.94
C ASN A 57 -6.82 -9.44 -5.44
N VAL A 58 -5.64 -8.82 -5.46
CA VAL A 58 -4.38 -9.45 -5.85
C VAL A 58 -3.66 -9.95 -4.61
N ASN A 59 -3.14 -11.18 -4.64
CA ASN A 59 -2.30 -11.69 -3.57
C ASN A 59 -0.97 -10.90 -3.53
N PRO A 60 -0.69 -10.14 -2.46
CA PRO A 60 0.50 -9.29 -2.40
C PRO A 60 1.81 -10.10 -2.46
N PHE A 61 1.82 -11.33 -1.96
CA PHE A 61 3.01 -12.18 -1.95
C PHE A 61 3.33 -12.71 -3.36
N GLU A 62 2.32 -13.19 -4.08
CA GLU A 62 2.49 -13.69 -5.45
C GLU A 62 2.90 -12.57 -6.41
N TRP A 63 2.24 -11.42 -6.29
CA TRP A 63 2.61 -10.21 -7.02
C TRP A 63 4.06 -9.81 -6.75
N LEU A 64 4.46 -9.71 -5.48
CA LEU A 64 5.81 -9.26 -5.13
C LEU A 64 6.88 -10.25 -5.62
N LYS A 65 6.61 -11.56 -5.56
CA LYS A 65 7.49 -12.60 -6.09
C LYS A 65 7.67 -12.44 -7.60
N ASP A 66 6.58 -12.36 -8.35
CA ASP A 66 6.60 -12.22 -9.81
C ASP A 66 7.28 -10.92 -10.25
N VAL A 67 7.01 -9.82 -9.54
CA VAL A 67 7.71 -8.54 -9.76
C VAL A 67 9.21 -8.69 -9.55
N PHE A 68 9.67 -9.30 -8.45
CA PHE A 68 11.10 -9.49 -8.21
C PHE A 68 11.78 -10.42 -9.22
N ASP A 69 11.07 -11.43 -9.73
CA ASP A 69 11.60 -12.31 -10.78
C ASP A 69 11.72 -11.56 -12.12
N ARG A 70 10.75 -10.69 -12.45
CA ARG A 70 10.71 -9.96 -13.72
C ARG A 70 11.55 -8.69 -13.72
N ILE A 71 11.70 -7.99 -12.59
CA ILE A 71 12.26 -6.63 -12.53
C ILE A 71 13.69 -6.53 -13.08
N ASN A 72 14.50 -7.58 -12.95
CA ASN A 72 15.86 -7.59 -13.46
C ASN A 72 15.94 -7.59 -14.99
N ASN A 73 14.93 -8.15 -15.67
CA ASN A 73 14.88 -8.29 -17.13
C ASN A 73 13.82 -7.39 -17.78
N HIS A 74 13.05 -6.63 -16.99
CA HIS A 74 11.94 -5.85 -17.49
C HIS A 74 12.39 -4.43 -17.87
N PRO A 75 12.02 -3.93 -19.07
CA PRO A 75 12.38 -2.58 -19.48
C PRO A 75 11.74 -1.52 -18.56
N VAL A 76 12.54 -0.55 -18.13
CA VAL A 76 12.12 0.55 -17.25
C VAL A 76 10.89 1.31 -17.79
N ASN A 77 10.78 1.41 -19.12
CA ASN A 77 9.66 2.07 -19.80
C ASN A 77 8.33 1.32 -19.70
N ARG A 78 8.29 0.10 -19.14
CA ARG A 78 7.08 -0.72 -18.99
C ARG A 78 6.75 -1.10 -17.55
N LEU A 79 7.39 -0.47 -16.56
CA LEU A 79 7.13 -0.74 -15.13
C LEU A 79 5.65 -0.62 -14.73
N ASN A 80 4.85 0.15 -15.47
CA ASN A 80 3.40 0.25 -15.29
C ASN A 80 2.66 -1.10 -15.49
N GLU A 81 3.22 -2.04 -16.25
CA GLU A 81 2.68 -3.40 -16.44
C GLU A 81 2.83 -4.24 -15.16
N LEU A 82 3.82 -3.93 -14.32
CA LEU A 82 4.08 -4.61 -13.05
C LEU A 82 3.24 -4.05 -11.89
N LEU A 83 2.45 -3.00 -12.10
CA LEU A 83 1.59 -2.45 -11.06
C LEU A 83 0.44 -3.41 -10.73
N PRO A 84 -0.02 -3.49 -9.47
CA PRO A 84 -1.03 -4.47 -9.06
C PRO A 84 -2.35 -4.42 -9.87
N HIS A 85 -2.72 -3.25 -10.40
CA HIS A 85 -3.93 -3.08 -11.22
C HIS A 85 -3.80 -3.67 -12.65
N ASN A 86 -2.57 -3.74 -13.17
CA ASN A 86 -2.27 -4.23 -14.52
C ASN A 86 -1.66 -5.63 -14.50
N TRP A 87 -1.41 -6.17 -13.31
CA TRP A 87 -0.78 -7.45 -13.12
C TRP A 87 -1.70 -8.56 -13.61
N LYS A 88 -1.25 -9.26 -14.65
CA LYS A 88 -1.86 -10.49 -15.15
C LYS A 88 -0.92 -11.63 -14.82
N SER A 89 -1.37 -12.54 -13.94
CA SER A 89 -0.66 -13.78 -13.64
C SER A 89 -0.52 -14.66 -14.87
#